data_AF-A0A7Y5SWG8-F1
#
_entry.id   AF-A0A7Y5SWG8-F1
#
_cell.length_a   1.000
_cell.length_b   1.000
_cell.length_c   1.000
_cell.angle_alpha   90.00
_cell.angle_beta   90.00
_cell.angle_gamma   90.00
#
_symmetry.space_group_name_H-M   'P 1'
#
loop_
_entity.id
_entity.type
_entity.pdbx_description
1 polymer ?
#
loop_
_entity_poly.entity_id
_entity_poly.type
_entity_poly.pdbx_seq_one_letter_code
_entity_poly.pdbx_strand_id
1 'polypeptide(L)'
;MMGSEAHSGGRTPFSWRRFFGYLISVVTVVLLLAVAAGLLLGINPLELRAAQATDDKAQITILWPELAGTGSGEKPKGTWLPRQFQEELLVLAGHAWTDATTRGPRGRLDAVATALEKTGWFVGTPRARRESGSRVIVDGVWRIPAAVVRHGGRDHLISWTGMPMPAQYDIGAANLRAIIAPALGPPRDADARLDFGTAWPGEDIAASLELLAIVIDRPWGVQVAAVDASEYSSKNSLTIVTSHNTRIIWGGRPSKPRQGEVSTNEKLVRLGTLYRDWGRIDAKYNAIDISQPHLTIDVRAGATGK
;
A
#
# COMPACT_ATOMS: atom_id res chain seq x y z
N MET A 1 -108.89 -56.09 -8.89
CA MET A 1 -107.62 -55.86 -9.61
C MET A 1 -106.96 -54.64 -8.95
N MET A 2 -105.90 -54.86 -8.17
CA MET A 2 -104.48 -54.60 -8.52
C MET A 2 -104.22 -53.08 -8.69
N GLY A 3 -103.28 -52.43 -7.99
CA GLY A 3 -102.24 -52.91 -7.10
C GLY A 3 -101.60 -51.73 -6.36
N SER A 4 -101.00 -52.04 -5.22
CA SER A 4 -100.19 -51.15 -4.38
C SER A 4 -98.73 -51.29 -4.80
N GLU A 5 -98.12 -50.25 -5.36
CA GLU A 5 -96.67 -50.16 -5.51
C GLU A 5 -96.10 -49.25 -4.41
N ALA A 6 -95.38 -49.85 -3.47
CA ALA A 6 -94.54 -49.17 -2.51
C ALA A 6 -93.10 -49.17 -3.04
N HIS A 7 -92.57 -48.00 -3.39
CA HIS A 7 -91.14 -47.83 -3.66
C HIS A 7 -90.37 -47.79 -2.33
N SER A 8 -89.57 -48.82 -2.08
CA SER A 8 -88.58 -48.88 -1.01
C SER A 8 -87.25 -48.27 -1.47
N GLY A 9 -86.99 -47.02 -1.08
CA GLY A 9 -85.69 -46.38 -1.26
C GLY A 9 -84.65 -46.94 -0.28
N GLY A 10 -83.81 -47.86 -0.75
CA GLY A 10 -82.67 -48.38 0.00
C GLY A 10 -81.58 -47.32 0.17
N ARG A 11 -81.41 -46.79 1.39
CA ARG A 11 -80.23 -45.99 1.75
C ARG A 11 -79.05 -46.93 1.96
N THR A 12 -77.96 -46.74 1.23
CA THR A 12 -76.71 -47.46 1.44
C THR A 12 -76.15 -47.12 2.84
N PRO A 13 -75.69 -48.12 3.63
CA PRO A 13 -75.13 -47.85 4.95
C PRO A 13 -73.81 -47.10 4.83
N PHE A 14 -73.62 -46.11 5.70
CA PHE A 14 -72.40 -45.30 5.78
C PHE A 14 -71.18 -46.19 6.05
N SER A 15 -70.24 -46.23 5.12
CA SER A 15 -69.03 -47.04 5.26
C SER A 15 -67.93 -46.26 5.99
N TRP A 16 -67.85 -46.42 7.31
CA TRP A 16 -66.81 -45.84 8.17
C TRP A 16 -65.39 -46.06 7.65
N ARG A 17 -65.13 -47.22 7.04
CA ARG A 17 -63.81 -47.58 6.48
C ARG A 17 -63.39 -46.68 5.31
N ARG A 18 -64.33 -46.25 4.46
CA ARG A 18 -64.04 -45.31 3.35
C ARG A 18 -63.88 -43.88 3.87
N PHE A 19 -64.70 -43.48 4.84
CA PHE A 19 -64.60 -42.17 5.48
C PHE A 19 -63.23 -41.95 6.14
N PHE A 20 -62.75 -42.91 6.95
CA PHE A 20 -61.41 -42.82 7.54
C PHE A 20 -60.29 -42.86 6.48
N GLY A 21 -60.47 -43.60 5.38
CA GLY A 21 -59.53 -43.60 4.26
C GLY A 21 -59.40 -42.22 3.60
N TYR A 22 -60.52 -41.54 3.34
CA TYR A 22 -60.51 -40.18 2.79
C TYR A 22 -60.00 -39.14 3.79
N LEU A 23 -60.28 -39.32 5.09
CA LEU A 23 -59.79 -38.41 6.13
C LEU A 23 -58.25 -38.48 6.23
N ILE A 24 -57.67 -39.68 6.19
CA ILE A 24 -56.22 -39.87 6.22
C ILE A 24 -55.57 -39.28 4.97
N SER A 25 -56.16 -39.45 3.77
CA SER A 25 -55.57 -38.88 2.55
C SER A 25 -55.60 -37.36 2.56
N VAL A 26 -56.69 -36.74 3.02
CA VAL A 26 -56.82 -35.28 3.14
C VAL A 26 -55.82 -34.74 4.16
N VAL A 27 -55.69 -35.35 5.34
CA VAL A 27 -54.70 -34.94 6.35
C VAL A 27 -53.27 -35.06 5.81
N THR A 28 -52.97 -36.13 5.07
CA THR A 28 -51.65 -36.32 4.47
C THR A 28 -51.33 -35.24 3.42
N VAL A 29 -52.29 -34.89 2.56
CA VAL A 29 -52.12 -33.84 1.55
C VAL A 29 -51.93 -32.48 2.21
N VAL A 30 -52.70 -32.17 3.26
CA VAL A 30 -52.56 -30.90 4.01
C VAL A 30 -51.21 -30.81 4.69
N LEU A 31 -50.72 -31.90 5.30
CA LEU A 31 -49.37 -31.95 5.90
C LEU A 31 -48.27 -31.73 4.86
N LEU A 32 -48.36 -32.38 3.70
CA LEU A 32 -47.39 -32.21 2.62
C LEU A 32 -47.39 -30.78 2.06
N LEU A 33 -48.57 -30.17 1.89
CA LEU A 33 -48.69 -28.77 1.47
C LEU A 33 -48.13 -27.80 2.52
N ALA A 34 -48.36 -28.06 3.81
CA ALA A 34 -47.81 -27.25 4.89
C ALA A 34 -46.27 -27.34 4.95
N VAL A 35 -45.70 -28.53 4.76
CA VAL A 35 -44.25 -28.74 4.69
C VAL A 35 -43.66 -28.05 3.44
N ALA A 36 -44.31 -28.19 2.28
CA ALA A 36 -43.87 -27.53 1.05
C ALA A 36 -43.94 -26.01 1.16
N ALA A 37 -45.01 -25.46 1.75
CA ALA A 37 -45.14 -24.03 2.00
C ALA A 37 -44.10 -23.54 3.02
N GLY A 38 -43.84 -24.31 4.08
CA GLY A 38 -42.79 -24.02 5.06
C GLY A 38 -41.38 -24.00 4.45
N LEU A 39 -41.09 -24.92 3.53
CA LEU A 39 -39.83 -24.94 2.78
C LEU A 39 -39.73 -23.73 1.83
N LEU A 40 -40.77 -23.48 1.01
CA LEU A 40 -40.75 -22.39 0.03
C LEU A 40 -40.67 -20.99 0.67
N LEU A 41 -41.34 -20.79 1.82
CA LEU A 41 -41.31 -19.50 2.53
C LEU A 41 -40.10 -19.37 3.47
N GLY A 42 -39.52 -20.49 3.93
CA GLY A 42 -38.43 -20.52 4.91
C GLY A 42 -37.02 -20.40 4.33
N ILE A 43 -36.81 -20.73 3.06
CA ILE A 43 -35.45 -20.72 2.44
C ILE A 43 -34.91 -19.29 2.26
N ASN A 44 -35.73 -18.35 1.79
CA ASN A 44 -35.31 -16.96 1.55
C ASN A 44 -34.76 -16.22 2.80
N PRO A 45 -35.40 -16.28 3.99
CA PRO A 45 -34.86 -15.62 5.18
C PRO A 45 -33.63 -16.34 5.76
N LEU A 46 -33.46 -17.65 5.52
CA LEU A 46 -32.29 -18.41 5.96
C LEU A 46 -31.08 -18.13 5.08
N GLU A 47 -31.25 -17.97 3.77
CA GLU A 47 -30.17 -17.53 2.87
C GLU A 47 -29.67 -16.13 3.21
N LEU A 48 -30.58 -15.20 3.54
CA LEU A 48 -30.21 -13.85 3.99
C LEU A 48 -29.44 -13.88 5.32
N ARG A 49 -29.88 -14.70 6.30
CA ARG A 49 -29.19 -14.84 7.59
C ARG A 49 -27.87 -15.61 7.48
N ALA A 50 -27.78 -16.62 6.61
CA ALA A 50 -26.55 -17.34 6.35
C ALA A 50 -25.54 -16.46 5.60
N ALA A 51 -26.00 -15.66 4.62
CA ALA A 51 -25.18 -14.67 3.94
C ALA A 51 -24.65 -13.61 4.93
N GLN A 52 -25.50 -13.10 5.83
CA GLN A 52 -25.10 -12.16 6.89
C GLN A 52 -24.11 -12.77 7.89
N ALA A 53 -24.35 -14.00 8.37
CA ALA A 53 -23.45 -14.69 9.31
C ALA A 53 -22.10 -15.07 8.68
N THR A 54 -22.05 -15.29 7.37
CA THR A 54 -20.80 -15.57 6.62
C THR A 54 -20.04 -14.28 6.30
N ASP A 55 -20.73 -13.14 6.20
CA ASP A 55 -20.13 -11.83 5.89
C ASP A 55 -19.29 -11.26 7.05
N ASP A 56 -19.62 -11.60 8.30
CA ASP A 56 -18.86 -11.17 9.48
C ASP A 56 -17.52 -11.90 9.68
N LYS A 57 -17.28 -12.99 8.94
CA LYS A 57 -16.03 -13.76 8.98
C LYS A 57 -15.23 -13.63 7.68
N ALA A 58 -15.26 -12.45 7.07
CA ALA A 58 -14.52 -12.25 5.83
C ALA A 58 -13.02 -12.48 6.04
N GLN A 59 -12.43 -13.36 5.23
CA GLN A 59 -10.99 -13.55 5.19
C GLN A 59 -10.39 -12.51 4.24
N ILE A 60 -9.76 -11.49 4.80
CA ILE A 60 -9.13 -10.42 4.02
C ILE A 60 -7.73 -10.88 3.62
N THR A 61 -7.43 -10.82 2.33
CA THR A 61 -6.11 -11.05 1.75
C THR A 61 -5.68 -9.80 1.01
N ILE A 62 -4.49 -9.31 1.33
CA ILE A 62 -3.87 -8.17 0.64
C ILE A 62 -2.79 -8.71 -0.31
N LEU A 63 -2.77 -8.25 -1.55
CA LEU A 63 -1.71 -8.56 -2.50
C LEU A 63 -0.48 -7.69 -2.19
N TRP A 64 0.55 -8.32 -1.63
CA TRP A 64 1.78 -7.65 -1.17
C TRP A 64 2.69 -7.23 -2.33
N PRO A 65 3.45 -6.14 -2.19
CA PRO A 65 4.33 -5.68 -3.25
C PRO A 65 5.52 -6.62 -3.39
N GLU A 66 5.80 -7.04 -4.61
CA GLU A 66 6.86 -8.00 -4.90
C GLU A 66 8.24 -7.35 -4.89
N LEU A 67 9.24 -8.05 -4.32
CA LEU A 67 10.65 -7.77 -4.59
C LEU A 67 10.95 -8.21 -6.02
N ALA A 68 11.40 -7.28 -6.86
CA ALA A 68 11.88 -7.61 -8.20
C ALA A 68 12.95 -8.71 -8.09
N GLY A 69 12.77 -9.81 -8.81
CA GLY A 69 13.79 -10.85 -8.94
C GLY A 69 15.06 -10.26 -9.54
N THR A 70 16.22 -10.80 -9.16
CA THR A 70 17.54 -10.35 -9.62
C THR A 70 17.83 -10.61 -11.12
N GLY A 71 16.81 -11.00 -11.90
CA GLY A 71 16.90 -11.22 -13.34
C GLY A 71 15.50 -11.33 -13.99
N SER A 72 15.42 -10.99 -15.27
CA SER A 72 14.18 -11.11 -16.07
C SER A 72 13.72 -12.57 -16.14
N GLY A 73 12.68 -12.91 -15.38
CA GLY A 73 12.06 -14.25 -15.38
C GLY A 73 12.18 -15.03 -14.07
N GLU A 74 12.87 -14.51 -13.05
CA GLU A 74 12.92 -15.15 -11.73
C GLU A 74 11.66 -14.80 -10.92
N LYS A 75 11.02 -15.81 -10.30
CA LYS A 75 9.84 -15.59 -9.45
C LYS A 75 10.21 -14.66 -8.28
N PRO A 76 9.32 -13.77 -7.86
CA PRO A 76 9.55 -12.88 -6.73
C PRO A 76 9.90 -13.66 -5.46
N LYS A 77 10.98 -13.27 -4.77
CA LYS A 77 11.46 -13.94 -3.54
C LYS A 77 10.78 -13.47 -2.25
N GLY A 78 9.72 -12.66 -2.36
CA GLY A 78 8.99 -12.13 -1.21
C GLY A 78 8.56 -10.69 -1.43
N THR A 79 8.24 -9.99 -0.34
CA THR A 79 7.87 -8.58 -0.34
C THR A 79 8.92 -7.73 0.37
N TRP A 80 9.13 -6.50 -0.09
CA TRP A 80 9.99 -5.53 0.59
C TRP A 80 9.33 -4.93 1.83
N LEU A 81 8.02 -5.08 2.01
CA LEU A 81 7.29 -4.53 3.15
C LEU A 81 7.52 -5.42 4.38
N PRO A 82 8.07 -4.89 5.50
CA PRO A 82 8.25 -5.66 6.72
C PRO A 82 6.97 -6.30 7.25
N ARG A 83 7.09 -7.48 7.86
CA ARG A 83 5.95 -8.27 8.37
C ARG A 83 5.08 -7.50 9.37
N GLN A 84 5.68 -6.68 10.22
CA GLN A 84 4.94 -5.83 11.16
C GLN A 84 3.90 -4.96 10.44
N PHE A 85 4.30 -4.26 9.37
CA PHE A 85 3.38 -3.41 8.62
C PHE A 85 2.34 -4.23 7.84
N GLN A 86 2.67 -5.44 7.39
CA GLN A 86 1.69 -6.34 6.79
C GLN A 86 0.59 -6.71 7.79
N GLU A 87 0.96 -7.05 9.03
CA GLU A 87 0.03 -7.40 10.10
C GLU A 87 -0.84 -6.20 10.49
N GLU A 88 -0.24 -5.01 10.64
CA GLU A 88 -0.97 -3.76 10.91
C GLU A 88 -2.02 -3.45 9.81
N LEU A 89 -1.68 -3.64 8.53
CA LEU A 89 -2.59 -3.43 7.41
C LEU A 89 -3.74 -4.44 7.38
N LEU A 90 -3.47 -5.71 7.69
CA LEU A 90 -4.51 -6.74 7.78
C LEU A 90 -5.48 -6.45 8.93
N VAL A 91 -4.96 -6.05 10.10
CA VAL A 91 -5.78 -5.68 11.26
C VAL A 91 -6.64 -4.46 10.94
N LEU A 92 -6.06 -3.42 10.35
CA LEU A 92 -6.79 -2.22 9.93
C LEU A 92 -7.92 -2.54 8.95
N ALA A 93 -7.63 -3.36 7.92
CA ALA A 93 -8.64 -3.80 6.96
C ALA A 93 -9.77 -4.59 7.64
N GLY A 94 -9.44 -5.48 8.59
CA GLY A 94 -10.42 -6.24 9.36
C GLY A 94 -11.34 -5.37 10.20
N HIS A 95 -10.79 -4.35 10.87
CA HIS A 95 -11.58 -3.36 11.61
C HIS A 95 -12.48 -2.55 10.68
N ALA A 96 -11.95 -2.01 9.58
CA ALA A 96 -12.73 -1.25 8.61
C ALA A 96 -13.89 -2.07 8.01
N TRP A 97 -13.68 -3.37 7.78
CA TRP A 97 -14.72 -4.29 7.34
C TRP A 97 -15.82 -4.49 8.38
N THR A 98 -15.44 -4.66 9.66
CA THR A 98 -16.38 -4.93 10.77
C THR A 98 -17.20 -3.68 11.13
N ASP A 99 -16.57 -2.52 11.16
CA ASP A 99 -17.22 -1.25 11.50
C ASP A 99 -18.23 -0.81 10.43
N ALA A 100 -18.06 -1.25 9.19
CA ALA A 100 -18.92 -0.92 8.06
C ALA A 100 -20.10 -1.89 7.85
N THR A 101 -20.41 -2.78 8.81
CA THR A 101 -21.51 -3.76 8.73
C THR A 101 -22.85 -3.17 8.29
N THR A 102 -23.18 -1.96 8.72
CA THR A 102 -24.43 -1.26 8.36
C THR A 102 -24.48 -0.73 6.93
N ARG A 103 -23.34 -0.67 6.22
CA ARG A 103 -23.20 -0.09 4.88
C ARG A 103 -23.44 -1.10 3.74
N GLY A 104 -23.78 -2.34 4.08
CA GLY A 104 -23.93 -3.45 3.12
C GLY A 104 -22.62 -3.85 2.44
N PRO A 105 -22.63 -4.89 1.58
CA PRO A 105 -21.39 -5.52 1.08
C PRO A 105 -20.46 -4.59 0.29
N ARG A 106 -21.01 -3.72 -0.57
CA ARG A 106 -20.20 -2.75 -1.33
C ARG A 106 -19.61 -1.68 -0.42
N GLY A 107 -20.41 -1.14 0.50
CA GLY A 107 -19.95 -0.12 1.45
C GLY A 107 -18.87 -0.63 2.40
N ARG A 108 -18.83 -1.94 2.71
CA ARG A 108 -17.73 -2.58 3.46
C ARG A 108 -16.45 -2.66 2.64
N LEU A 109 -16.53 -3.05 1.36
CA LEU A 109 -15.37 -3.06 0.46
C LEU A 109 -14.78 -1.65 0.30
N ASP A 110 -15.63 -0.65 0.09
CA ASP A 110 -15.21 0.74 -0.01
C ASP A 110 -14.56 1.23 1.30
N ALA A 111 -15.12 0.85 2.46
CA ALA A 111 -14.53 1.19 3.75
C ALA A 111 -13.12 0.60 3.93
N VAL A 112 -12.90 -0.66 3.53
CA VAL A 112 -11.57 -1.29 3.54
C VAL A 112 -10.61 -0.55 2.62
N ALA A 113 -11.05 -0.27 1.38
CA ALA A 113 -10.25 0.44 0.39
C ALA A 113 -9.82 1.83 0.87
N THR A 114 -10.77 2.63 1.38
CA THR A 114 -10.51 3.96 1.93
C THR A 114 -9.62 3.91 3.18
N ALA A 115 -9.80 2.93 4.06
CA ALA A 115 -8.96 2.77 5.24
C ALA A 115 -7.50 2.51 4.85
N LEU A 116 -7.29 1.62 3.88
CA LEU A 116 -5.95 1.28 3.39
C LEU A 116 -5.30 2.42 2.58
N GLU A 117 -6.07 3.19 1.81
CA GLU A 117 -5.54 4.40 1.15
C GLU A 117 -4.93 5.39 2.14
N LYS A 118 -5.67 5.69 3.23
CA LYS A 118 -5.26 6.63 4.28
C LYS A 118 -3.99 6.22 5.01
N THR A 119 -3.59 4.96 4.88
CA THR A 119 -2.32 4.50 5.46
C THR A 119 -1.13 5.12 4.77
N GLY A 120 -1.21 5.57 3.51
CA GLY A 120 -0.07 6.14 2.80
C GLY A 120 0.89 5.10 2.20
N TRP A 121 0.57 3.80 2.23
CA TRP A 121 1.36 2.76 1.55
C TRP A 121 1.01 2.61 0.05
N PHE A 122 -0.17 3.07 -0.37
CA PHE A 122 -0.68 2.92 -1.73
C PHE A 122 -0.61 4.21 -2.55
N VAL A 123 -0.52 4.06 -3.86
CA VAL A 123 -0.76 5.12 -4.84
C VAL A 123 -2.27 5.17 -5.08
N GLY A 124 -2.94 6.09 -4.37
CA GLY A 124 -4.39 6.24 -4.39
C GLY A 124 -5.14 5.09 -3.72
N THR A 125 -6.45 5.02 -3.97
CA THR A 125 -7.33 4.02 -3.38
C THR A 125 -7.08 2.62 -3.95
N PRO A 126 -6.71 1.61 -3.14
CA PRO A 126 -6.62 0.23 -3.60
C PRO A 126 -8.02 -0.33 -3.91
N ARG A 127 -8.09 -1.34 -4.77
CA ARG A 127 -9.32 -2.03 -5.14
C ARG A 127 -9.57 -3.18 -4.17
N ALA A 128 -10.64 -3.06 -3.38
CA ALA A 128 -11.18 -4.19 -2.61
C ALA A 128 -12.29 -4.89 -3.42
N ARG A 129 -12.19 -6.21 -3.56
CA ARG A 129 -13.24 -7.03 -4.21
C ARG A 129 -13.52 -8.27 -3.40
N ARG A 130 -14.78 -8.72 -3.44
CA ARG A 130 -15.14 -10.04 -2.93
C ARG A 130 -14.80 -11.09 -3.98
N GLU A 131 -14.17 -12.18 -3.54
CA GLU A 131 -14.02 -13.42 -4.31
C GLU A 131 -15.06 -14.44 -3.79
N SER A 132 -15.19 -15.60 -4.44
CA SER A 132 -16.15 -16.62 -4.02
C SER A 132 -16.04 -16.94 -2.52
N GLY A 133 -17.21 -17.05 -1.86
CA GLY A 133 -17.31 -17.31 -0.41
C GLY A 133 -17.06 -16.08 0.47
N SER A 134 -16.27 -16.26 1.54
CA SER A 134 -15.96 -15.22 2.53
C SER A 134 -14.66 -14.47 2.25
N ARG A 135 -14.03 -14.66 1.09
CA ARG A 135 -12.73 -14.03 0.80
C ARG A 135 -12.90 -12.63 0.23
N VAL A 136 -12.17 -11.67 0.80
CA VAL A 136 -12.01 -10.32 0.28
C VAL A 136 -10.56 -10.14 -0.14
N ILE A 137 -10.35 -9.78 -1.40
CA ILE A 137 -9.01 -9.50 -1.95
C ILE A 137 -8.86 -8.00 -2.10
N VAL A 138 -7.75 -7.47 -1.59
CA VAL A 138 -7.32 -6.10 -1.81
C VAL A 138 -6.10 -6.10 -2.72
N ASP A 139 -6.20 -5.36 -3.81
CA ASP A 139 -5.15 -5.17 -4.81
C ASP A 139 -4.95 -3.67 -5.06
N GLY A 140 -3.71 -3.21 -5.18
CA GLY A 140 -3.41 -1.80 -5.36
C GLY A 140 -1.98 -1.55 -5.79
N VAL A 141 -1.74 -0.36 -6.33
CA VAL A 141 -0.39 0.08 -6.69
C VAL A 141 0.31 0.54 -5.43
N TRP A 142 1.43 -0.08 -5.08
CA TRP A 142 2.21 0.26 -3.88
C TRP A 142 3.16 1.42 -4.13
N ARG A 143 3.36 2.28 -3.12
CA ARG A 143 4.44 3.27 -3.14
C ARG A 143 5.77 2.56 -2.94
N ILE A 144 6.74 2.91 -3.77
CA ILE A 144 8.10 2.37 -3.70
C ILE A 144 8.95 3.30 -2.83
N PRO A 145 9.57 2.80 -1.75
CA PRO A 145 10.46 3.59 -0.91
C PRO A 145 11.69 4.04 -1.71
N ALA A 146 12.05 5.31 -1.60
CA ALA A 146 13.20 5.90 -2.28
C ALA A 146 14.35 6.20 -1.31
N ALA A 147 14.01 6.88 -0.24
CA ALA A 147 14.96 7.45 0.71
C ALA A 147 14.29 7.69 2.05
N VAL A 148 15.05 8.19 3.01
CA VAL A 148 14.51 8.84 4.21
C VAL A 148 14.85 10.32 4.21
N VAL A 149 13.94 11.15 4.69
CA VAL A 149 14.19 12.58 4.92
C VAL A 149 14.46 12.79 6.40
N ARG A 150 15.64 13.34 6.73
CA ARG A 150 16.04 13.60 8.10
C ARG A 150 15.50 14.95 8.56
N HIS A 151 14.52 14.92 9.45
CA HIS A 151 13.89 16.12 9.98
C HIS A 151 13.37 15.91 11.41
N GLY A 152 13.60 16.87 12.30
CA GLY A 152 13.09 16.83 13.67
C GLY A 152 13.62 15.65 14.48
N GLY A 153 14.88 15.26 14.27
CA GLY A 153 15.53 14.16 15.00
C GLY A 153 15.13 12.75 14.54
N ARG A 154 14.35 12.62 13.47
CA ARG A 154 13.91 11.32 12.89
C ARG A 154 14.16 11.25 11.40
N ASP A 155 14.26 10.02 10.90
CA ASP A 155 14.33 9.69 9.48
C ASP A 155 12.91 9.28 9.01
N HIS A 156 12.30 10.11 8.15
CA HIS A 156 10.93 9.91 7.62
C HIS A 156 11.00 9.24 6.26
N LEU A 157 10.34 8.08 6.09
CA LEU A 157 10.35 7.39 4.80
C LEU A 157 9.63 8.20 3.72
N ILE A 158 10.21 8.27 2.51
CA ILE A 158 9.64 8.97 1.36
C ILE A 158 9.68 8.09 0.10
N SER A 159 8.66 8.20 -0.74
CA SER A 159 8.60 7.51 -2.03
C SER A 159 9.38 8.24 -3.13
N TRP A 160 9.59 7.56 -4.27
CA TRP A 160 10.19 8.19 -5.46
C TRP A 160 9.38 9.34 -6.05
N THR A 161 8.08 9.40 -5.74
CA THR A 161 7.19 10.49 -6.13
C THR A 161 7.19 11.65 -5.13
N GLY A 162 8.04 11.62 -4.10
CA GLY A 162 8.12 12.65 -3.07
C GLY A 162 6.99 12.59 -2.04
N MET A 163 6.24 11.49 -1.98
CA MET A 163 5.16 11.33 -1.01
C MET A 163 5.71 10.73 0.28
N PRO A 164 5.40 11.29 1.46
CA PRO A 164 5.74 10.64 2.73
C PRO A 164 5.11 9.25 2.83
N MET A 165 5.80 8.37 3.54
CA MET A 165 5.35 7.02 3.84
C MET A 165 5.32 6.81 5.37
N PRO A 166 4.59 5.81 5.87
CA PRO A 166 4.22 5.74 7.29
C PRO A 166 5.37 5.42 8.23
N ALA A 167 6.35 4.66 7.74
CA ALA A 167 7.48 4.24 8.53
C ALA A 167 8.39 5.44 8.88
N GLN A 168 8.73 5.51 10.16
CA GLN A 168 9.71 6.45 10.68
C GLN A 168 10.76 5.66 11.45
N TYR A 169 11.99 6.13 11.37
CA TYR A 169 13.15 5.46 11.92
C TYR A 169 13.93 6.43 12.81
N ASP A 170 14.65 5.86 13.76
CA ASP A 170 15.77 6.57 14.36
C ASP A 170 16.80 6.91 13.28
N ILE A 171 17.55 7.98 13.51
CA ILE A 171 18.58 8.48 12.59
C ILE A 171 19.55 7.35 12.21
N GLY A 172 19.60 7.02 10.92
CA GLY A 172 20.50 6.00 10.37
C GLY A 172 20.05 4.54 10.58
N ALA A 173 18.92 4.31 11.25
CA ALA A 173 18.37 2.95 11.42
C ALA A 173 17.73 2.42 10.13
N ALA A 174 17.29 3.31 9.23
CA ALA A 174 16.85 2.91 7.90
C ALA A 174 18.05 2.51 7.03
N ASN A 175 18.03 1.32 6.43
CA ASN A 175 18.99 0.91 5.41
C ASN A 175 18.71 1.57 4.05
N LEU A 176 18.50 2.89 4.06
CA LEU A 176 18.15 3.73 2.90
C LEU A 176 19.01 4.99 2.91
N ARG A 177 19.13 5.66 1.76
CA ARG A 177 19.86 6.93 1.66
C ARG A 177 19.07 8.04 2.32
N ALA A 178 19.77 8.95 2.98
CA ALA A 178 19.14 10.09 3.63
C ALA A 178 19.12 11.32 2.71
N ILE A 179 18.07 12.11 2.80
CA ILE A 179 18.04 13.51 2.39
C ILE A 179 18.13 14.32 3.68
N ILE A 180 19.17 15.12 3.82
CA ILE A 180 19.46 15.85 5.07
C ILE A 180 19.29 17.35 4.87
N ALA A 181 18.91 18.02 5.97
CA ALA A 181 18.68 19.45 6.04
C ALA A 181 17.75 20.00 4.94
N PRO A 182 16.55 19.40 4.74
CA PRO A 182 15.56 20.00 3.86
C PRO A 182 15.11 21.35 4.41
N ALA A 183 14.71 22.26 3.51
CA ALA A 183 14.25 23.59 3.85
C ALA A 183 12.92 23.55 4.63
N LEU A 184 12.06 22.57 4.32
CA LEU A 184 10.75 22.40 4.93
C LEU A 184 10.62 21.00 5.55
N GLY A 185 9.85 20.94 6.64
CA GLY A 185 9.50 19.69 7.30
C GLY A 185 8.45 18.87 6.55
N PRO A 186 8.10 17.69 7.08
CA PRO A 186 7.10 16.82 6.45
C PRO A 186 5.75 17.54 6.34
N PRO A 187 4.97 17.28 5.27
CA PRO A 187 3.64 17.86 5.12
C PRO A 187 2.73 17.36 6.24
N ARG A 188 1.86 18.25 6.72
CA ARG A 188 0.94 17.94 7.80
C ARG A 188 -0.49 18.27 7.40
N ASP A 189 -1.42 17.45 7.88
CA ASP A 189 -2.85 17.69 7.73
C ASP A 189 -3.36 18.74 8.75
N ALA A 190 -4.67 19.01 8.71
CA ALA A 190 -5.31 19.96 9.62
C ALA A 190 -5.18 19.58 11.11
N ASP A 191 -5.01 18.30 11.42
CA ASP A 191 -4.82 17.78 12.78
C ASP A 191 -3.32 17.73 13.19
N ALA A 192 -2.45 18.35 12.40
CA ALA A 192 -1.00 18.33 12.55
C ALA A 192 -0.36 16.92 12.50
N ARG A 193 -1.05 15.93 11.93
CA ARG A 193 -0.52 14.60 11.65
C ARG A 193 0.21 14.61 10.32
N LEU A 194 1.03 13.59 10.09
CA LEU A 194 1.74 13.43 8.82
C LEU A 194 0.73 13.21 7.69
N ASP A 195 0.76 14.08 6.68
CA ASP A 195 -0.11 13.97 5.52
C ASP A 195 0.53 13.08 4.46
N PHE A 196 -0.06 11.91 4.21
CA PHE A 196 0.39 10.99 3.19
C PHE A 196 -0.19 11.29 1.80
N GLY A 197 -1.21 12.15 1.69
CA GLY A 197 -1.86 12.56 0.44
C GLY A 197 -1.20 13.73 -0.26
N THR A 198 -0.27 14.42 0.40
CA THR A 198 0.44 15.58 -0.13
C THR A 198 1.93 15.26 -0.28
N ALA A 199 2.53 15.69 -1.39
CA ALA A 199 3.97 15.56 -1.61
C ALA A 199 4.75 16.44 -0.63
N TRP A 200 5.96 16.02 -0.28
CA TRP A 200 6.83 16.82 0.58
C TRP A 200 7.09 18.19 -0.06
N PRO A 201 6.85 19.29 0.67
CA PRO A 201 6.97 20.61 0.10
C PRO A 201 8.44 21.00 -0.12
N GLY A 202 8.74 21.64 -1.23
CA GLY A 202 10.07 22.16 -1.54
C GLY A 202 10.72 21.51 -2.77
N GLU A 203 11.38 22.33 -3.59
CA GLU A 203 12.10 21.87 -4.78
C GLU A 203 13.38 21.10 -4.39
N ASP A 204 13.90 21.33 -3.19
CA ASP A 204 15.07 20.68 -2.61
C ASP A 204 14.90 19.16 -2.45
N ILE A 205 13.72 18.71 -1.99
CA ILE A 205 13.40 17.28 -1.92
C ILE A 205 13.30 16.67 -3.31
N ALA A 206 12.58 17.32 -4.22
CA ALA A 206 12.42 16.83 -5.59
C ALA A 206 13.79 16.72 -6.30
N ALA A 207 14.65 17.74 -6.14
CA ALA A 207 15.99 17.74 -6.69
C ALA A 207 16.89 16.66 -6.06
N SER A 208 16.77 16.43 -4.76
CA SER A 208 17.51 15.38 -4.04
C SER A 208 17.10 13.97 -4.48
N LEU A 209 15.79 13.72 -4.63
CA LEU A 209 15.27 12.45 -5.14
C LEU A 209 15.73 12.20 -6.57
N GLU A 210 15.73 13.24 -7.41
CA GLU A 210 16.22 13.13 -8.78
C GLU A 210 17.72 12.81 -8.84
N LEU A 211 18.51 13.44 -7.97
CA LEU A 211 19.93 13.11 -7.83
C LEU A 211 20.11 11.65 -7.38
N LEU A 212 19.36 11.21 -6.36
CA LEU A 212 19.41 9.83 -5.90
C LEU A 212 19.07 8.83 -7.02
N ALA A 213 18.05 9.11 -7.82
CA ALA A 213 17.61 8.24 -8.92
C ALA A 213 18.71 7.98 -9.96
N ILE A 214 19.59 8.95 -10.23
CA ILE A 214 20.65 8.80 -11.24
C ILE A 214 21.97 8.24 -10.69
N VAL A 215 22.15 8.24 -9.36
CA VAL A 215 23.39 7.77 -8.70
C VAL A 215 23.26 6.38 -8.08
N ILE A 216 22.06 5.96 -7.65
CA ILE A 216 21.90 4.73 -6.86
C ILE A 216 22.26 3.47 -7.66
N ASP A 217 21.92 3.43 -8.95
CA ASP A 217 22.19 2.30 -9.84
C ASP A 217 23.61 2.30 -10.43
N ARG A 218 24.46 3.26 -10.01
CA ARG A 218 25.85 3.31 -10.47
C ARG A 218 26.69 2.30 -9.69
N PRO A 219 27.77 1.74 -10.28
CA PRO A 219 28.67 0.81 -9.57
C PRO A 219 29.22 1.37 -8.24
N TRP A 220 29.32 2.69 -8.14
CA TRP A 220 29.77 3.42 -6.95
C TRP A 220 28.65 4.02 -6.12
N GLY A 221 27.37 3.84 -6.50
CA GLY A 221 26.20 4.35 -5.77
C GLY A 221 26.12 3.85 -4.32
N VAL A 222 26.76 2.71 -4.04
CA VAL A 222 26.92 2.19 -2.66
C VAL A 222 27.69 3.15 -1.75
N GLN A 223 28.53 4.03 -2.30
CA GLN A 223 29.32 5.02 -1.54
C GLN A 223 28.55 6.30 -1.22
N VAL A 224 27.40 6.54 -1.84
CA VAL A 224 26.53 7.69 -1.51
C VAL A 224 25.78 7.35 -0.23
N ALA A 225 25.96 8.09 0.85
CA ALA A 225 25.21 7.88 2.09
C ALA A 225 23.99 8.80 2.18
N ALA A 226 24.14 10.05 1.76
CA ALA A 226 23.07 11.03 1.79
C ALA A 226 23.20 12.09 0.70
N VAL A 227 22.13 12.84 0.48
CA VAL A 227 22.13 14.12 -0.23
C VAL A 227 21.81 15.22 0.78
N ASP A 228 22.68 16.22 0.85
CA ASP A 228 22.50 17.40 1.68
C ASP A 228 21.90 18.52 0.83
N ALA A 229 20.73 18.99 1.28
CA ALA A 229 19.92 20.00 0.62
C ALA A 229 19.96 21.37 1.30
N SER A 230 20.80 21.54 2.34
CA SER A 230 20.90 22.78 3.14
C SER A 230 21.19 24.03 2.32
N GLU A 231 21.96 23.90 1.23
CA GLU A 231 22.30 25.02 0.36
C GLU A 231 21.36 25.18 -0.83
N TYR A 232 20.35 24.33 -0.98
CA TYR A 232 19.53 24.31 -2.19
C TYR A 232 18.66 25.56 -2.31
N SER A 233 17.99 25.97 -1.23
CA SER A 233 17.11 27.15 -1.23
C SER A 233 17.84 28.47 -1.49
N SER A 234 19.12 28.57 -1.11
CA SER A 234 19.91 29.80 -1.23
C SER A 234 20.83 29.83 -2.44
N LYS A 235 21.38 28.69 -2.85
CA LYS A 235 22.41 28.59 -3.89
C LYS A 235 22.03 27.66 -5.05
N ASN A 236 20.83 27.06 -5.02
CA ASN A 236 20.40 26.01 -5.94
C ASN A 236 21.45 24.89 -6.06
N SER A 237 22.03 24.50 -4.93
CA SER A 237 23.18 23.60 -4.86
C SER A 237 22.87 22.40 -3.95
N LEU A 238 23.10 21.19 -4.46
CA LEU A 238 23.08 19.93 -3.73
C LEU A 238 24.50 19.48 -3.43
N THR A 239 24.67 18.76 -2.32
CA THR A 239 25.92 18.09 -1.96
C THR A 239 25.66 16.61 -1.73
N ILE A 240 26.47 15.74 -2.33
CA ILE A 240 26.50 14.32 -2.01
C ILE A 240 27.35 14.15 -0.75
N VAL A 241 26.83 13.45 0.24
CA VAL A 241 27.59 13.00 1.41
C VAL A 241 27.90 11.52 1.23
N THR A 242 29.18 11.15 1.28
CA THR A 242 29.59 9.77 1.10
C THR A 242 29.49 8.95 2.39
N SER A 243 29.63 7.63 2.29
CA SER A 243 29.75 6.71 3.44
C SER A 243 30.95 6.99 4.35
N HIS A 244 31.90 7.81 3.90
CA HIS A 244 33.05 8.25 4.69
C HIS A 244 32.88 9.67 5.23
N ASN A 245 31.65 10.21 5.17
CA ASN A 245 31.32 11.57 5.62
C ASN A 245 32.10 12.67 4.87
N THR A 246 32.53 12.40 3.64
CA THR A 246 33.12 13.40 2.75
C THR A 246 32.04 14.07 1.90
N ARG A 247 32.29 15.30 1.47
CA ARG A 247 31.30 16.14 0.79
C ARG A 247 31.67 16.38 -0.67
N ILE A 248 30.80 15.98 -1.59
CA ILE A 248 30.98 16.22 -3.02
C ILE A 248 29.92 17.23 -3.45
N ILE A 249 30.35 18.46 -3.75
CA ILE A 249 29.46 19.52 -4.23
C ILE A 249 29.01 19.13 -5.64
N TRP A 250 27.74 18.77 -5.74
CA TRP A 250 27.10 18.39 -6.99
C TRP A 250 26.67 19.62 -7.77
N GLY A 251 26.16 20.63 -7.06
CA GLY A 251 25.59 21.87 -7.62
C GLY A 251 24.12 21.71 -8.02
N GLY A 252 23.74 22.14 -9.21
CA GLY A 252 22.33 22.25 -9.63
C GLY A 252 21.56 20.93 -9.64
N ARG A 253 20.22 21.05 -9.70
CA ARG A 253 19.33 19.90 -9.92
C ARG A 253 19.72 19.15 -11.19
N PRO A 254 19.69 17.81 -11.25
CA PRO A 254 20.19 17.08 -12.42
C PRO A 254 19.55 17.48 -13.77
N SER A 255 18.25 17.74 -13.80
CA SER A 255 17.46 18.18 -14.96
C SER A 255 17.54 19.68 -15.22
N LYS A 256 18.00 20.45 -14.23
CA LYS A 256 18.16 21.90 -14.31
C LYS A 256 19.48 22.33 -13.66
N PRO A 257 20.63 22.06 -14.33
CA PRO A 257 21.93 22.53 -13.87
C PRO A 257 21.96 24.06 -13.74
N ARG A 258 22.83 24.58 -12.87
CA ARG A 258 23.08 26.02 -12.72
C ARG A 258 23.77 26.57 -13.97
N GLN A 259 23.62 27.88 -14.18
CA GLN A 259 24.34 28.54 -15.27
C GLN A 259 25.86 28.45 -15.07
N GLY A 260 26.59 28.08 -16.11
CA GLY A 260 28.05 27.89 -16.06
C GLY A 260 28.50 26.55 -15.44
N GLU A 261 27.57 25.72 -15.00
CA GLU A 261 27.84 24.39 -14.47
C GLU A 261 28.06 23.38 -15.59
N VAL A 262 28.91 22.38 -15.33
CA VAL A 262 29.04 21.23 -16.25
C VAL A 262 27.77 20.38 -16.27
N SER A 263 27.56 19.67 -17.38
CA SER A 263 26.38 18.83 -17.54
C SER A 263 26.32 17.69 -16.51
N THR A 264 25.12 17.24 -16.17
CA THR A 264 24.89 16.07 -15.29
C THR A 264 25.66 14.83 -15.76
N ASN A 265 25.68 14.56 -17.06
CA ASN A 265 26.41 13.42 -17.61
C ASN A 265 27.92 13.54 -17.35
N GLU A 266 28.48 14.73 -17.52
CA GLU A 266 29.90 14.98 -17.27
C GLU A 266 30.25 14.78 -15.79
N LYS A 267 29.41 15.25 -14.86
CA LYS A 267 29.58 14.98 -13.42
C LYS A 267 29.60 13.49 -13.12
N LEU A 268 28.69 12.71 -13.71
CA LEU A 268 28.64 11.26 -13.53
C LEU A 268 29.90 10.57 -14.10
N VAL A 269 30.40 11.00 -15.26
CA VAL A 269 31.65 10.50 -15.84
C VAL A 269 32.84 10.80 -14.93
N ARG A 270 32.89 11.99 -14.33
CA ARG A 270 33.92 12.37 -13.36
C ARG A 270 33.88 11.47 -12.13
N LEU A 271 32.71 11.27 -11.52
CA LEU A 271 32.57 10.36 -10.38
C LEU A 271 32.96 8.92 -10.74
N GLY A 272 32.58 8.44 -11.92
CA GLY A 272 33.00 7.13 -12.41
C GLY A 272 34.52 7.01 -12.61
N THR A 273 35.16 8.07 -13.09
CA THR A 273 36.61 8.16 -13.24
C THR A 273 37.31 8.15 -11.88
N LEU A 274 36.86 8.98 -10.92
CA LEU A 274 37.40 8.98 -9.56
C LEU A 274 37.26 7.60 -8.91
N TYR A 275 36.10 6.94 -9.06
CA TYR A 275 35.90 5.59 -8.55
C TYR A 275 36.81 4.56 -9.20
N ARG A 276 36.99 4.58 -10.53
CA ARG A 276 37.89 3.65 -11.22
C ARG A 276 39.34 3.84 -10.78
N ASP A 277 39.78 5.08 -10.63
CA ASP A 277 41.18 5.41 -10.41
C ASP A 277 41.57 5.27 -8.92
N TRP A 278 40.64 5.52 -7.98
CA TRP A 278 40.90 5.54 -6.53
C TRP A 278 40.10 4.53 -5.71
N GLY A 279 39.18 3.81 -6.33
CA GLY A 279 38.16 3.00 -5.64
C GLY A 279 37.14 3.85 -4.87
N ARG A 280 37.17 5.18 -5.01
CA ARG A 280 36.36 6.11 -4.23
C ARG A 280 35.92 7.32 -5.05
N ILE A 281 34.63 7.68 -4.95
CA ILE A 281 34.08 8.87 -5.65
C ILE A 281 34.57 10.19 -5.07
N ASP A 282 35.17 10.16 -3.88
CA ASP A 282 35.74 11.33 -3.21
C ASP A 282 37.27 11.43 -3.33
N ALA A 283 37.93 10.49 -4.03
CA ALA A 283 39.38 10.40 -4.15
C ALA A 283 40.17 10.63 -2.83
N LYS A 284 39.59 10.25 -1.68
CA LYS A 284 40.15 10.44 -0.32
C LYS A 284 40.32 11.90 0.14
N TYR A 285 39.64 12.84 -0.51
CA TYR A 285 39.59 14.23 -0.06
C TYR A 285 38.37 14.48 0.83
N ASN A 286 38.44 15.52 1.66
CA ASN A 286 37.35 15.89 2.56
C ASN A 286 36.19 16.56 1.82
N ALA A 287 36.50 17.40 0.83
CA ALA A 287 35.52 18.02 -0.02
C ALA A 287 36.02 18.21 -1.46
N ILE A 288 35.13 17.98 -2.42
CA ILE A 288 35.40 18.16 -3.85
C ILE A 288 34.22 18.84 -4.52
N ASP A 289 34.49 19.79 -5.39
CA ASP A 289 33.51 20.39 -6.28
C ASP A 289 33.65 19.80 -7.69
N ILE A 290 32.60 19.10 -8.12
CA ILE A 290 32.51 18.51 -9.46
C ILE A 290 31.62 19.34 -10.40
N SER A 291 30.99 20.39 -9.90
CA SER A 291 30.05 21.25 -10.63
C SER A 291 30.74 22.20 -11.61
N GLN A 292 31.99 22.57 -11.33
CA GLN A 292 32.78 23.50 -12.14
C GLN A 292 33.48 22.80 -13.32
N PRO A 293 33.88 23.51 -14.39
CA PRO A 293 34.66 22.93 -15.49
C PRO A 293 35.94 22.22 -15.04
N HIS A 294 36.57 22.70 -13.95
CA HIS A 294 37.73 22.06 -13.35
C HIS A 294 37.38 21.47 -11.99
N LEU A 295 37.87 20.26 -11.71
CA LEU A 295 37.73 19.62 -10.41
C LEU A 295 38.44 20.48 -9.36
N THR A 296 37.69 21.02 -8.41
CA THR A 296 38.26 21.82 -7.32
C THR A 296 38.24 21.00 -6.05
N ILE A 297 39.38 20.88 -5.39
CA ILE A 297 39.55 20.10 -4.17
C ILE A 297 39.78 21.09 -3.02
N ASP A 298 38.96 21.03 -1.98
CA ASP A 298 39.22 21.78 -0.77
C ASP A 298 40.00 20.92 0.23
N VAL A 299 41.28 21.26 0.41
CA VAL A 299 42.22 20.55 1.30
C VAL A 299 42.07 21.00 2.76
N ARG A 300 41.28 22.04 3.08
CA ARG A 300 41.32 22.69 4.41
C ARG A 300 40.49 22.01 5.51
N ALA A 301 39.65 21.02 5.21
CA ALA A 301 38.78 20.41 6.23
C ALA A 301 39.45 19.35 7.14
N GLY A 302 40.76 19.11 7.02
CA GLY A 302 41.49 18.06 7.76
C GLY A 302 42.36 18.53 8.93
N ALA A 303 42.39 19.83 9.23
CA ALA A 303 43.28 20.39 10.24
C ALA A 303 42.53 20.83 11.51
N THR A 304 41.85 19.91 12.19
CA THR A 304 41.50 20.07 13.62
C THR A 304 41.38 18.69 14.27
N GLY A 305 42.29 18.38 15.19
CA GLY A 305 42.26 17.17 16.01
C GLY A 305 43.61 16.45 16.08
N LYS A 306 44.59 17.06 16.76
CA LYS A 306 45.58 16.30 17.53
C LYS A 306 44.95 15.94 18.87
#